data_AF-A0A417CTY7-F1
#
_entry.id   AF-A0A417CTY7-F1
#
_cell.length_a   1.000
_cell.length_b   1.000
_cell.length_c   1.000
_cell.angle_alpha   90.00
_cell.angle_beta   90.00
_cell.angle_gamma   90.00
#
_symmetry.space_group_name_H-M   'P 1'
#
loop_
_entity.id
_entity.type
_entity.pdbx_description
1 polymer ?
#
loop_
_entity_poly.entity_id
_entity_poly.type
_entity_poly.pdbx_seq_one_letter_code
_entity_poly.pdbx_strand_id
1 'polypeptide(L)'
;MSKKRRKRTSPKRRAKKQKRPILPLFIFAMLFIFLAVFVGFKATEDGTFEVIDYTSGKREVLNTYHHFILAKHEMMKSDSELICVSDKDGNIVALNHGIVNLKTKNVSENTTYTIDGSDQQGYTNGNYGADALYLDTSRDGTKIKMLLSGVTAWVNTSDIQLYFCSNNVHTSYYYVKDGTLMHAISTSVVDNHVAKYGIGPAPEGLKENTYYYSYDGHWFYTSLNTYARDIKAGSVTHAANKSAYYNYYQYMPHRSKSNLSTTSYSAYLRNLAQVEDNSSALYNAGNLFIQAQKKYGVNAAMMFSLACNESNYGRSSIALNNNNLFGHAVYDSSPDSANSYSSVKQCINSHAYDFIQKGFANPQDSRYHGSWFGDKASGINVDYASDPYWGEKNAAMYYSLEPEIYKKNNLICFQAKKDIDVYDASGSVLYSYKAGATVSFLKIKNAGNKIEVASETPIQNHTSDVKASYNNAKAYVKKSDIRE
;
A
#
# COMPACT_ATOMS: atom_id res chain seq x y z
N MET A 1 19.52 75.24 -90.51
CA MET A 1 20.51 75.95 -89.66
C MET A 1 20.88 75.08 -88.47
N SER A 2 22.13 74.60 -88.46
CA SER A 2 22.80 73.94 -87.34
C SER A 2 22.91 74.87 -86.13
N LYS A 3 22.77 74.34 -84.90
CA LYS A 3 23.48 74.89 -83.73
C LYS A 3 23.63 73.87 -82.58
N LYS A 4 24.84 73.31 -82.54
CA LYS A 4 25.74 73.09 -81.38
C LYS A 4 25.18 72.52 -80.07
N ARG A 5 25.63 71.28 -79.80
CA ARG A 5 25.83 70.63 -78.49
C ARG A 5 26.43 71.58 -77.44
N ARG A 6 25.89 71.52 -76.21
CA ARG A 6 26.58 71.86 -74.96
C ARG A 6 26.22 70.82 -73.90
N LYS A 7 27.19 69.98 -73.50
CA LYS A 7 27.07 69.03 -72.38
C LYS A 7 26.88 69.84 -71.09
N ARG A 8 25.78 69.61 -70.37
CA ARG A 8 25.57 70.04 -68.98
C ARG A 8 25.64 68.80 -68.08
N THR A 9 26.57 68.84 -67.13
CA THR A 9 26.71 67.91 -66.00
C THR A 9 25.44 67.89 -65.15
N SER A 10 24.88 66.71 -64.91
CA SER A 10 23.76 66.52 -63.97
C SER A 10 24.27 66.21 -62.55
N PRO A 11 23.57 66.65 -61.49
CA PRO A 11 24.06 66.59 -60.11
C PRO A 11 23.86 65.20 -59.50
N LYS A 12 24.77 64.80 -58.60
CA LYS A 12 24.61 63.62 -57.73
C LYS A 12 23.29 63.69 -56.97
N ARG A 13 22.32 62.83 -57.30
CA ARG A 13 21.13 62.59 -56.48
C ARG A 13 21.58 62.00 -55.14
N ARG A 14 21.49 62.79 -54.06
CA ARG A 14 21.45 62.25 -52.69
C ARG A 14 20.24 61.33 -52.60
N ALA A 15 20.45 60.02 -52.50
CA ALA A 15 19.40 59.08 -52.14
C ALA A 15 18.88 59.48 -50.75
N LYS A 16 17.62 59.92 -50.66
CA LYS A 16 16.92 59.99 -49.38
C LYS A 16 16.95 58.56 -48.82
N LYS A 17 17.71 58.31 -47.74
CA LYS A 17 17.56 57.09 -46.93
C LYS A 17 16.11 57.08 -46.45
N GLN A 18 15.26 56.34 -47.14
CA GLN A 18 13.92 56.02 -46.68
C GLN A 18 14.13 55.28 -45.35
N LYS A 19 13.82 55.92 -44.22
CA LYS A 19 13.84 55.27 -42.92
C LYS A 19 12.85 54.11 -43.04
N ARG A 20 13.36 52.88 -43.21
CA ARG A 20 12.53 51.68 -43.15
C ARG A 20 11.78 51.74 -41.82
N PRO A 21 10.46 51.49 -41.79
CA PRO A 21 9.72 51.61 -40.55
C PRO A 21 10.02 50.35 -39.72
N ILE A 22 11.15 50.36 -39.01
CA ILE A 22 11.61 49.27 -38.15
C ILE A 22 10.64 49.09 -36.97
N LEU A 23 9.99 50.18 -36.53
CA LEU A 23 9.06 50.19 -35.39
C LEU A 23 7.78 49.36 -35.62
N PRO A 24 7.00 49.52 -36.72
CA PRO A 24 5.84 48.65 -36.96
C PRO A 24 6.23 47.20 -37.20
N LEU A 25 7.38 46.91 -37.84
CA LEU A 25 7.83 45.52 -38.03
C LEU A 25 8.15 44.83 -36.69
N PHE A 26 8.74 45.56 -35.74
CA PHE A 26 8.98 45.09 -34.37
C PHE A 26 7.66 44.86 -33.60
N ILE A 27 6.69 45.76 -33.74
CA ILE A 27 5.37 45.62 -33.12
C ILE A 27 4.64 44.39 -33.68
N PHE A 28 4.66 44.19 -35.00
CA PHE A 28 4.09 42.99 -35.62
C PHE A 28 4.81 41.71 -35.18
N ALA A 29 6.14 41.70 -35.10
CA ALA A 29 6.89 40.55 -34.61
C ALA A 29 6.57 40.23 -33.13
N MET A 30 6.46 41.25 -32.27
CA MET A 30 6.02 41.06 -30.88
C MET A 30 4.58 40.56 -30.79
N LEU A 31 3.67 41.07 -31.63
CA LEU A 31 2.29 40.60 -31.68
C LEU A 31 2.21 39.13 -32.13
N PHE A 32 3.02 38.74 -33.12
CA PHE A 32 3.12 37.35 -33.58
C PHE A 32 3.70 36.43 -32.50
N ILE A 33 4.73 36.86 -31.78
CA ILE A 33 5.30 36.10 -30.65
C ILE A 33 4.24 35.96 -29.55
N PHE A 34 3.54 37.06 -29.20
CA PHE A 34 2.48 37.03 -28.20
C PHE A 34 1.34 36.09 -28.63
N LEU A 35 0.91 36.15 -29.89
CA LEU A 35 -0.10 35.26 -30.43
C LEU A 35 0.36 33.80 -30.43
N ALA A 36 1.61 33.52 -30.80
CA ALA A 36 2.17 32.17 -30.78
C ALA A 36 2.25 31.61 -29.34
N VAL A 37 2.66 32.43 -28.37
CA VAL A 37 2.65 32.07 -26.94
C VAL A 37 1.22 31.84 -26.45
N PHE A 38 0.28 32.72 -26.80
CA PHE A 38 -1.12 32.58 -26.43
C PHE A 38 -1.74 31.31 -27.00
N VAL A 39 -1.56 31.05 -28.30
CA VAL A 39 -2.05 29.83 -28.97
C VAL A 39 -1.38 28.59 -28.37
N GLY A 40 -0.06 28.63 -28.12
CA GLY A 40 0.66 27.55 -27.46
C GLY A 40 0.12 27.24 -26.06
N PHE A 41 -0.14 28.28 -25.26
CA PHE A 41 -0.73 28.14 -23.93
C PHE A 41 -2.15 27.57 -23.99
N LYS A 42 -3.01 28.11 -24.88
CA LYS A 42 -4.36 27.58 -25.17
C LYS A 42 -4.34 26.11 -25.59
N ALA A 43 -3.34 25.69 -26.37
CA ALA A 43 -3.19 24.30 -26.81
C ALA A 43 -2.75 23.34 -25.68
N THR A 44 -2.30 23.87 -24.54
CA THR A 44 -1.89 23.09 -23.36
C THR A 44 -2.96 23.07 -22.26
N GLU A 45 -4.18 23.57 -22.53
CA GLU A 45 -5.30 23.48 -21.59
C GLU A 45 -5.63 22.00 -21.31
N ASP A 46 -5.74 21.65 -20.03
CA ASP A 46 -5.93 20.25 -19.56
C ASP A 46 -7.31 20.05 -18.91
N GLY A 47 -8.17 21.08 -18.91
CA GLY A 47 -9.55 20.98 -18.44
C GLY A 47 -10.15 22.34 -18.10
N THR A 48 -11.26 22.32 -17.36
CA THR A 48 -11.80 23.51 -16.68
C THR A 48 -11.90 23.16 -15.20
N PHE A 49 -11.35 24.02 -14.36
CA PHE A 49 -11.23 23.80 -12.94
C PHE A 49 -11.70 25.02 -12.15
N GLU A 50 -12.53 24.80 -11.15
CA GLU A 50 -12.97 25.84 -10.22
C GLU A 50 -12.22 25.69 -8.90
N VAL A 51 -11.70 26.80 -8.38
CA VAL A 51 -11.21 26.88 -7.01
C VAL A 51 -12.37 27.33 -6.14
N ILE A 52 -12.76 26.50 -5.18
CA ILE A 52 -13.97 26.67 -4.39
C ILE A 52 -13.59 26.81 -2.93
N ASP A 53 -14.17 27.80 -2.25
CA ASP A 53 -14.08 28.00 -0.80
C ASP A 53 -15.41 27.66 -0.14
N TYR A 54 -15.35 26.83 0.90
CA TYR A 54 -16.49 26.45 1.75
C TYR A 54 -16.42 27.05 3.16
N THR A 55 -15.47 27.94 3.43
CA THR A 55 -15.22 28.52 4.77
C THR A 55 -16.44 29.28 5.33
N SER A 56 -17.26 29.88 4.46
CA SER A 56 -18.52 30.55 4.85
C SER A 56 -19.68 29.57 5.10
N GLY A 57 -19.47 28.27 4.91
CA GLY A 57 -20.50 27.23 4.92
C GLY A 57 -21.31 27.13 3.62
N LYS A 58 -20.96 27.91 2.59
CA LYS A 58 -21.58 27.88 1.26
C LYS A 58 -20.51 27.67 0.19
N ARG A 59 -20.92 27.18 -0.98
CA ARG A 59 -20.05 27.05 -2.15
C ARG A 59 -19.74 28.43 -2.74
N GLU A 60 -18.50 28.88 -2.64
CA GLU A 60 -18.04 30.14 -3.25
C GLU A 60 -16.94 29.85 -4.28
N VAL A 61 -17.18 30.17 -5.56
CA VAL A 61 -16.16 30.03 -6.61
C VAL A 61 -15.23 31.24 -6.55
N LEU A 62 -13.98 31.00 -6.14
CA LEU A 62 -12.96 32.04 -6.08
C LEU A 62 -12.48 32.44 -7.48
N ASN A 63 -12.18 31.45 -8.32
CA ASN A 63 -11.75 31.65 -9.70
C ASN A 63 -11.89 30.36 -10.53
N THR A 64 -11.83 30.50 -11.86
CA THR A 64 -11.87 29.39 -12.83
C THR A 64 -10.60 29.40 -13.68
N TYR A 65 -10.00 28.23 -13.89
CA TYR A 65 -8.77 28.03 -14.64
C TYR A 65 -8.95 26.96 -15.71
N HIS A 66 -8.17 27.07 -16.80
CA HIS A 66 -8.09 26.04 -17.84
C HIS A 66 -6.83 25.16 -17.78
N HIS A 67 -6.03 25.36 -16.73
CA HIS A 67 -4.86 24.54 -16.41
C HIS A 67 -4.95 24.12 -14.94
N PHE A 68 -4.97 22.82 -14.69
CA PHE A 68 -5.08 22.27 -13.34
C PHE A 68 -4.01 22.83 -12.40
N ILE A 69 -2.77 22.93 -12.88
CA ILE A 69 -1.65 23.43 -12.08
C ILE A 69 -1.86 24.87 -11.58
N LEU A 70 -2.57 25.70 -12.34
CA LEU A 70 -2.88 27.07 -11.94
C LEU A 70 -3.99 27.10 -10.89
N ALA A 71 -5.03 26.28 -11.05
CA ALA A 71 -6.07 26.11 -10.03
C ALA A 71 -5.48 25.59 -8.71
N LYS A 72 -4.63 24.57 -8.78
CA LYS A 72 -3.93 24.02 -7.61
C LYS A 72 -3.04 25.08 -6.96
N HIS A 73 -2.28 25.85 -7.75
CA HIS A 73 -1.45 26.93 -7.19
C HIS A 73 -2.28 27.99 -6.46
N GLU A 74 -3.45 28.35 -6.99
CA GLU A 74 -4.37 29.27 -6.33
C GLU A 74 -4.92 28.69 -5.03
N MET A 75 -5.39 27.43 -5.03
CA MET A 75 -5.84 26.71 -3.83
C MET A 75 -4.78 26.74 -2.72
N MET A 76 -3.53 26.48 -3.08
CA MET A 76 -2.40 26.41 -2.14
C MET A 76 -1.95 27.77 -1.58
N LYS A 77 -2.54 28.90 -2.00
CA LYS A 77 -2.29 30.22 -1.38
C LYS A 77 -2.91 30.34 0.02
N SER A 78 -3.80 29.42 0.38
CA SER A 78 -4.46 29.35 1.67
C SER A 78 -4.23 27.98 2.29
N ASP A 79 -3.98 27.96 3.59
CA ASP A 79 -3.88 26.73 4.38
C ASP A 79 -5.26 26.22 4.84
N SER A 80 -6.36 26.86 4.40
CA SER A 80 -7.70 26.43 4.75
C SER A 80 -7.99 25.02 4.24
N GLU A 81 -8.49 24.16 5.13
CA GLU A 81 -8.86 22.78 4.83
C GLU A 81 -10.21 22.70 4.10
N LEU A 82 -10.90 23.83 3.91
CA LEU A 82 -12.21 23.93 3.26
C LEU A 82 -12.13 24.54 1.85
N ILE A 83 -10.92 24.70 1.31
CA ILE A 83 -10.70 25.12 -0.08
C ILE A 83 -10.29 23.90 -0.90
N CYS A 84 -10.88 23.76 -2.09
CA CYS A 84 -10.58 22.66 -3.01
C CYS A 84 -10.49 23.11 -4.46
N VAL A 85 -10.01 22.23 -5.32
CA VAL A 85 -10.16 22.33 -6.78
C VAL A 85 -11.19 21.30 -7.23
N SER A 86 -12.15 21.74 -8.03
CA SER A 86 -13.15 20.88 -8.66
C SER A 86 -13.06 20.92 -10.18
N ASP A 87 -13.31 19.79 -10.84
CA ASP A 87 -13.42 19.71 -12.29
C ASP A 87 -14.77 20.24 -12.81
N LYS A 88 -14.93 20.27 -14.14
CA LYS A 88 -16.16 20.71 -14.83
C LYS A 88 -17.41 19.92 -14.45
N ASP A 89 -17.27 18.69 -13.95
CA ASP A 89 -18.37 17.80 -13.61
C ASP A 89 -18.71 17.92 -12.11
N GLY A 90 -17.99 18.77 -11.37
CA GLY A 90 -18.21 19.03 -9.95
C GLY A 90 -17.47 18.05 -9.03
N ASN A 91 -16.59 17.19 -9.56
CA ASN A 91 -15.79 16.29 -8.73
C ASN A 91 -14.64 17.07 -8.11
N ILE A 92 -14.33 16.78 -6.84
CA ILE A 92 -13.14 17.33 -6.19
C ILE A 92 -11.91 16.57 -6.70
N VAL A 93 -10.93 17.31 -7.22
CA VAL A 93 -9.68 16.76 -7.80
C VAL A 93 -8.43 17.22 -7.06
N ALA A 94 -8.54 18.19 -6.15
CA ALA A 94 -7.46 18.53 -5.22
C ALA A 94 -7.99 19.10 -3.90
N LEU A 95 -7.26 18.84 -2.82
CA LEU A 95 -7.55 19.28 -1.46
C LEU A 95 -6.25 19.70 -0.76
N ASN A 96 -6.33 20.49 0.32
CA ASN A 96 -5.20 20.64 1.24
C ASN A 96 -4.98 19.35 2.04
N HIS A 97 -6.03 18.86 2.70
CA HIS A 97 -6.10 17.56 3.38
C HIS A 97 -7.42 16.87 3.02
N GLY A 98 -7.43 15.55 2.93
CA GLY A 98 -8.64 14.83 2.55
C GLY A 98 -8.55 13.33 2.64
N ILE A 99 -9.66 12.70 2.29
CA ILE A 99 -9.87 11.26 2.24
C ILE A 99 -10.18 10.86 0.81
N VAL A 100 -9.53 9.79 0.37
CA VAL A 100 -9.82 9.13 -0.91
C VAL A 100 -10.84 8.04 -0.66
N ASN A 101 -12.02 8.14 -1.28
CA ASN A 101 -12.99 7.05 -1.36
C ASN A 101 -12.60 6.10 -2.50
N LEU A 102 -12.28 4.87 -2.14
CA LEU A 102 -11.95 3.76 -3.04
C LEU A 102 -13.19 2.92 -3.39
N LYS A 103 -14.30 3.06 -2.67
CA LYS A 103 -15.55 2.33 -2.93
C LYS A 103 -16.40 3.02 -3.99
N THR A 104 -15.92 2.96 -5.22
CA THR A 104 -16.55 3.56 -6.41
C THR A 104 -16.97 2.52 -7.45
N LYS A 105 -16.54 1.26 -7.28
CA LYS A 105 -16.76 0.14 -8.22
C LYS A 105 -17.48 -1.02 -7.56
N ASN A 106 -18.01 -1.93 -8.38
CA ASN A 106 -18.61 -3.18 -7.90
C ASN A 106 -17.59 -4.04 -7.13
N VAL A 107 -18.08 -4.91 -6.26
CA VAL A 107 -17.22 -5.82 -5.45
C VAL A 107 -16.34 -6.74 -6.29
N SER A 108 -16.72 -7.06 -7.52
CA SER A 108 -15.93 -7.86 -8.45
C SER A 108 -14.81 -7.10 -9.18
N GLU A 109 -14.73 -5.77 -8.99
CA GLU A 109 -13.81 -4.90 -9.70
C GLU A 109 -12.77 -4.31 -8.75
N ASN A 110 -11.51 -4.29 -9.20
CA ASN A 110 -10.42 -3.71 -8.45
C ASN A 110 -10.07 -2.31 -8.97
N THR A 111 -9.54 -1.48 -8.08
CA THR A 111 -8.87 -0.22 -8.42
C THR A 111 -7.37 -0.47 -8.47
N THR A 112 -6.75 -0.14 -9.60
CA THR A 112 -5.30 -0.25 -9.77
C THR A 112 -4.62 1.05 -9.37
N TYR A 113 -3.35 0.95 -8.97
CA TYR A 113 -2.52 2.10 -8.64
C TYR A 113 -1.06 1.83 -9.03
N THR A 114 -0.27 2.89 -9.16
CA THR A 114 1.18 2.82 -9.38
C THR A 114 1.91 3.23 -8.10
N ILE A 115 2.81 2.39 -7.59
CA ILE A 115 3.57 2.69 -6.37
C ILE A 115 4.45 3.92 -6.60
N ASP A 116 4.38 4.88 -5.69
CA ASP A 116 5.11 6.14 -5.80
C ASP A 116 6.64 5.93 -5.89
N GLY A 117 7.30 6.67 -6.79
CA GLY A 117 8.74 6.52 -7.03
C GLY A 117 9.14 5.28 -7.84
N SER A 118 8.17 4.53 -8.40
CA SER A 118 8.42 3.37 -9.24
C SER A 118 7.36 3.22 -10.36
N ASP A 119 7.59 2.29 -11.29
CA ASP A 119 6.59 1.91 -12.30
C ASP A 119 5.75 0.67 -11.88
N GLN A 120 5.97 0.13 -10.68
CA GLN A 120 5.28 -1.06 -10.19
C GLN A 120 3.79 -0.78 -9.97
N GLN A 121 2.94 -1.67 -10.49
CA GLN A 121 1.51 -1.60 -10.32
C GLN A 121 1.08 -2.42 -9.10
N GLY A 122 0.04 -1.96 -8.42
CA GLY A 122 -0.68 -2.71 -7.40
C GLY A 122 -2.18 -2.53 -7.56
N TYR A 123 -2.94 -3.17 -6.67
CA TYR A 123 -4.39 -3.15 -6.71
C TYR A 123 -5.02 -3.22 -5.32
N THR A 124 -6.23 -2.70 -5.22
CA THR A 124 -7.08 -2.72 -4.04
C THR A 124 -8.56 -2.87 -4.44
N ASN A 125 -9.41 -3.24 -3.49
CA ASN A 125 -10.84 -3.26 -3.66
C ASN A 125 -11.54 -2.46 -2.56
N GLY A 126 -12.18 -1.36 -2.96
CA GLY A 126 -12.84 -0.42 -2.04
C GLY A 126 -13.99 -1.02 -1.23
N ASN A 127 -14.51 -2.20 -1.61
CA ASN A 127 -15.57 -2.86 -0.84
C ASN A 127 -15.04 -3.53 0.44
N TYR A 128 -13.73 -3.81 0.53
CA TYR A 128 -13.11 -4.41 1.72
C TYR A 128 -12.39 -3.39 2.62
N GLY A 129 -12.06 -2.23 2.07
CA GLY A 129 -11.55 -1.05 2.78
C GLY A 129 -11.77 0.17 1.91
N ALA A 130 -12.67 1.06 2.33
CA ALA A 130 -13.24 2.10 1.48
C ALA A 130 -12.38 3.36 1.38
N ASP A 131 -11.38 3.53 2.24
CA ASP A 131 -10.72 4.81 2.43
C ASP A 131 -9.19 4.75 2.44
N ALA A 132 -8.58 5.86 2.03
CA ALA A 132 -7.14 6.13 2.08
C ALA A 132 -6.88 7.62 2.34
N LEU A 133 -5.66 7.97 2.76
CA LEU A 133 -5.27 9.36 2.97
C LEU A 133 -4.95 10.04 1.65
N TYR A 134 -5.52 11.22 1.39
CA TYR A 134 -5.10 12.06 0.27
C TYR A 134 -3.76 12.74 0.59
N LEU A 135 -2.79 12.60 -0.31
CA LEU A 135 -1.47 13.22 -0.19
C LEU A 135 -1.24 14.33 -1.20
N ASP A 136 -1.54 14.09 -2.48
CA ASP A 136 -1.33 15.08 -3.53
C ASP A 136 -2.15 14.79 -4.80
N THR A 137 -2.16 15.73 -5.73
CA THR A 137 -2.65 15.54 -7.09
C THR A 137 -1.53 15.82 -8.09
N SER A 138 -1.41 14.96 -9.10
CA SER A 138 -0.44 15.04 -10.19
C SER A 138 -0.55 16.35 -10.96
N ARG A 139 0.52 16.72 -11.68
CA ARG A 139 0.63 18.03 -12.34
C ARG A 139 -0.48 18.32 -13.35
N ASP A 140 -1.01 17.28 -13.99
CA ASP A 140 -2.10 17.36 -14.98
C ASP A 140 -3.49 17.09 -14.39
N GLY A 141 -3.59 16.85 -13.08
CA GLY A 141 -4.87 16.61 -12.41
C GLY A 141 -5.45 15.20 -12.59
N THR A 142 -4.77 14.29 -13.30
CA THR A 142 -5.35 13.00 -13.70
C THR A 142 -5.18 11.88 -12.68
N LYS A 143 -4.20 12.03 -11.78
CA LYS A 143 -3.89 11.06 -10.71
C LYS A 143 -3.81 11.71 -9.34
N ILE A 144 -4.26 10.96 -8.33
CA ILE A 144 -4.17 11.26 -6.90
C ILE A 144 -3.07 10.41 -6.27
N LYS A 145 -2.18 11.04 -5.49
CA LYS A 145 -1.26 10.36 -4.59
C LYS A 145 -1.98 10.10 -3.27
N MET A 146 -1.97 8.85 -2.83
CA MET A 146 -2.63 8.40 -1.60
C MET A 146 -1.71 7.52 -0.75
N LEU A 147 -1.98 7.45 0.56
CA LEU A 147 -1.44 6.44 1.47
C LEU A 147 -2.56 5.47 1.85
N LEU A 148 -2.36 4.19 1.54
CA LEU A 148 -3.31 3.10 1.76
C LEU A 148 -2.57 1.89 2.31
N SER A 149 -2.91 1.40 3.50
CA SER A 149 -2.36 0.14 4.07
C SER A 149 -0.84 0.01 3.86
N GLY A 150 -0.09 1.02 4.31
CA GLY A 150 1.36 1.10 4.20
C GLY A 150 1.88 1.63 2.85
N VAL A 151 1.16 1.46 1.74
CA VAL A 151 1.65 1.85 0.42
C VAL A 151 1.30 3.29 0.06
N THR A 152 2.30 4.04 -0.39
CA THR A 152 2.09 5.33 -1.05
C THR A 152 2.01 5.11 -2.56
N ALA A 153 0.91 5.51 -3.19
CA ALA A 153 0.66 5.19 -4.59
C ALA A 153 -0.18 6.25 -5.32
N TRP A 154 -0.12 6.22 -6.65
CA TRP A 154 -0.89 7.06 -7.57
C TRP A 154 -2.06 6.29 -8.17
N VAL A 155 -3.28 6.80 -8.00
CA VAL A 155 -4.54 6.25 -8.55
C VAL A 155 -5.18 7.25 -9.50
N ASN A 156 -5.87 6.80 -10.55
CA ASN A 156 -6.58 7.70 -11.46
C ASN A 156 -7.76 8.38 -10.76
N THR A 157 -7.98 9.67 -11.03
CA THR A 157 -9.11 10.43 -10.48
C THR A 157 -10.46 9.84 -10.86
N SER A 158 -10.58 9.24 -12.05
CA SER A 158 -11.80 8.58 -12.52
C SER A 158 -12.20 7.33 -11.73
N ASP A 159 -11.26 6.74 -10.98
CA ASP A 159 -11.49 5.51 -10.22
C ASP A 159 -11.84 5.77 -8.75
N ILE A 160 -11.84 7.01 -8.31
CA ILE A 160 -12.00 7.40 -6.90
C ILE A 160 -12.93 8.59 -6.73
N GLN A 161 -13.23 8.95 -5.48
CA GLN A 161 -13.79 10.26 -5.14
C GLN A 161 -13.01 10.87 -3.98
N LEU A 162 -12.91 12.19 -3.91
CA LEU A 162 -12.28 12.89 -2.79
C LEU A 162 -13.31 13.50 -1.85
N TYR A 163 -13.02 13.44 -0.56
CA TYR A 163 -13.82 14.05 0.49
C TYR A 163 -12.93 14.87 1.44
N PHE A 164 -13.45 15.97 1.96
CA PHE A 164 -12.81 16.71 3.05
C PHE A 164 -12.72 15.85 4.31
N CYS A 165 -11.69 16.05 5.12
CA CYS A 165 -11.64 15.52 6.48
C CYS A 165 -12.75 16.17 7.31
N SER A 166 -13.85 15.47 7.55
CA SER A 166 -15.00 16.00 8.30
C SER A 166 -15.72 14.89 9.07
N ASN A 167 -16.55 15.28 10.04
CA ASN A 167 -17.33 14.34 10.86
C ASN A 167 -18.39 13.56 10.08
N ASN A 168 -18.74 14.01 8.87
CA ASN A 168 -19.70 13.34 7.99
C ASN A 168 -19.04 12.29 7.08
N VAL A 169 -17.72 12.13 7.18
CA VAL A 169 -16.94 11.16 6.42
C VAL A 169 -16.49 10.06 7.38
N HIS A 170 -16.98 8.85 7.15
CA HIS A 170 -16.76 7.70 8.04
C HIS A 170 -15.49 6.95 7.64
N THR A 171 -14.36 7.36 8.19
CA THR A 171 -13.04 6.76 7.89
C THR A 171 -12.77 5.54 8.76
N SER A 172 -11.79 4.74 8.35
CA SER A 172 -11.15 3.74 9.19
C SER A 172 -10.49 4.40 10.41
N TYR A 173 -10.52 3.72 11.56
CA TYR A 173 -9.94 4.22 12.80
C TYR A 173 -9.55 3.08 13.75
N TYR A 174 -8.61 3.37 14.63
CA TYR A 174 -8.12 2.47 15.67
C TYR A 174 -8.57 2.93 17.06
N TYR A 175 -8.70 1.99 17.98
CA TYR A 175 -8.93 2.28 19.40
C TYR A 175 -8.39 1.15 20.28
N VAL A 176 -8.08 1.45 21.55
CA VAL A 176 -7.68 0.42 22.51
C VAL A 176 -8.90 -0.07 23.27
N LYS A 177 -9.01 -1.39 23.41
CA LYS A 177 -9.99 -2.06 24.26
C LYS A 177 -9.32 -3.21 25.01
N ASP A 178 -9.33 -3.17 26.34
CA ASP A 178 -8.79 -4.23 27.20
C ASP A 178 -7.33 -4.57 26.86
N GLY A 179 -6.52 -3.54 26.58
CA GLY A 179 -5.11 -3.68 26.15
C GLY A 179 -4.88 -4.18 24.72
N THR A 180 -5.94 -4.49 23.97
CA THR A 180 -5.89 -4.87 22.55
C THR A 180 -6.10 -3.66 21.66
N LEU A 181 -5.28 -3.52 20.62
CA LEU A 181 -5.51 -2.58 19.53
C LEU A 181 -6.60 -3.14 18.62
N MET A 182 -7.68 -2.38 18.50
CA MET A 182 -8.79 -2.65 17.60
C MET A 182 -8.63 -1.79 16.36
N HIS A 183 -8.79 -2.38 15.17
CA HIS A 183 -8.97 -1.63 13.92
C HIS A 183 -10.43 -1.75 13.48
N ALA A 184 -11.12 -0.61 13.38
CA ALA A 184 -12.41 -0.47 12.74
C ALA A 184 -12.20 0.01 11.29
N ILE A 185 -12.25 -0.93 10.36
CA ILE A 185 -12.06 -0.70 8.92
C ILE A 185 -13.37 -0.19 8.33
N SER A 186 -13.36 1.00 7.74
CA SER A 186 -14.50 1.53 7.01
C SER A 186 -14.73 0.76 5.72
N THR A 187 -15.99 0.35 5.50
CA THR A 187 -16.45 -0.25 4.24
C THR A 187 -17.39 0.67 3.47
N SER A 188 -17.55 1.92 3.93
CA SER A 188 -18.23 3.00 3.24
C SER A 188 -17.83 4.32 3.90
N VAL A 189 -17.38 5.31 3.13
CA VAL A 189 -17.08 6.64 3.71
C VAL A 189 -18.32 7.51 3.87
N VAL A 190 -19.43 7.14 3.23
CA VAL A 190 -20.70 7.87 3.26
C VAL A 190 -21.72 7.25 4.23
N ASP A 191 -21.62 5.93 4.46
CA ASP A 191 -22.42 5.22 5.45
C ASP A 191 -21.55 4.83 6.64
N ASN A 192 -22.07 4.88 7.86
CA ASN A 192 -21.32 4.47 9.04
C ASN A 192 -21.24 2.93 9.17
N HIS A 193 -20.50 2.28 8.26
CA HIS A 193 -20.28 0.85 8.23
C HIS A 193 -18.82 0.50 8.43
N VAL A 194 -18.53 -0.25 9.50
CA VAL A 194 -17.17 -0.68 9.84
C VAL A 194 -17.10 -2.18 10.16
N ALA A 195 -16.02 -2.83 9.70
CA ALA A 195 -15.63 -4.16 10.15
C ALA A 195 -14.54 -4.02 11.23
N LYS A 196 -14.70 -4.73 12.36
CA LYS A 196 -13.84 -4.53 13.55
C LYS A 196 -12.99 -5.78 13.83
N TYR A 197 -11.69 -5.58 13.99
CA TYR A 197 -10.74 -6.65 14.29
C TYR A 197 -9.83 -6.27 15.46
N GLY A 198 -9.65 -7.18 16.40
CA GLY A 198 -8.59 -7.07 17.42
C GLY A 198 -7.29 -7.60 16.82
N ILE A 199 -6.36 -6.71 16.49
CA ILE A 199 -5.20 -7.07 15.67
C ILE A 199 -3.97 -7.43 16.49
N GLY A 200 -3.96 -7.14 17.80
CA GLY A 200 -2.86 -7.49 18.69
C GLY A 200 -2.77 -6.57 19.90
N PRO A 201 -1.74 -6.73 20.74
CA PRO A 201 -1.49 -5.82 21.86
C PRO A 201 -1.32 -4.36 21.38
N ALA A 202 -1.88 -3.42 22.13
CA ALA A 202 -1.74 -2.00 21.83
C ALA A 202 -0.30 -1.51 21.99
N PRO A 203 0.21 -0.68 21.05
CA PRO A 203 1.50 -0.04 21.23
C PRO A 203 1.49 0.93 22.41
N GLU A 204 2.67 1.14 22.99
CA GLU A 204 2.87 2.16 24.02
C GLU A 204 2.47 3.55 23.50
N GLY A 205 1.73 4.31 24.33
CA GLY A 205 1.27 5.66 24.03
C GLY A 205 -0.21 5.75 23.64
N LEU A 206 -0.80 4.66 23.10
CA LEU A 206 -2.23 4.60 22.81
C LEU A 206 -3.04 4.32 24.08
N LYS A 207 -4.19 4.96 24.20
CA LYS A 207 -5.05 4.92 25.39
C LYS A 207 -6.47 4.49 25.04
N GLU A 208 -7.15 3.89 26.01
CA GLU A 208 -8.59 3.63 25.89
C GLU A 208 -9.38 4.94 25.76
N ASN A 209 -10.63 4.84 25.28
CA ASN A 209 -11.53 5.98 25.07
C ASN A 209 -10.98 7.06 24.12
N THR A 210 -10.04 6.71 23.24
CA THR A 210 -9.46 7.60 22.23
C THR A 210 -9.50 6.92 20.86
N TYR A 211 -9.90 7.67 19.83
CA TYR A 211 -9.80 7.23 18.44
C TYR A 211 -8.49 7.70 17.82
N TYR A 212 -7.89 6.81 17.04
CA TYR A 212 -6.64 7.04 16.33
C TYR A 212 -6.81 6.77 14.84
N TYR A 213 -6.05 7.46 14.00
CA TYR A 213 -6.00 7.32 12.56
C TYR A 213 -4.59 6.94 12.15
N SER A 214 -4.49 6.00 11.21
CA SER A 214 -3.24 5.52 10.63
C SER A 214 -3.57 4.77 9.34
N TYR A 215 -2.96 5.14 8.23
CA TYR A 215 -3.06 4.39 6.97
C TYR A 215 -1.76 3.64 6.66
N ASP A 216 -0.73 3.77 7.50
CA ASP A 216 0.47 2.93 7.48
C ASP A 216 0.45 1.80 8.53
N GLY A 217 -0.47 1.85 9.50
CA GLY A 217 -0.55 0.89 10.61
C GLY A 217 0.63 0.99 11.59
N HIS A 218 1.48 2.01 11.47
CA HIS A 218 2.74 2.17 12.20
C HIS A 218 2.76 3.40 13.10
N TRP A 219 2.20 4.51 12.63
CA TRP A 219 2.13 5.78 13.36
C TRP A 219 0.68 6.23 13.50
N PHE A 220 0.29 6.52 14.73
CA PHE A 220 -1.10 6.78 15.08
C PHE A 220 -1.32 8.23 15.48
N TYR A 221 -2.39 8.83 14.97
CA TYR A 221 -2.72 10.24 15.18
C TYR A 221 -4.15 10.41 15.67
N THR A 222 -4.42 11.42 16.48
CA THR A 222 -5.79 11.74 16.93
C THR A 222 -6.52 12.72 16.00
N SER A 223 -5.85 13.19 14.95
CA SER A 223 -6.38 14.10 13.94
C SER A 223 -5.90 13.72 12.55
N LEU A 224 -6.82 13.49 11.63
CA LEU A 224 -6.53 13.22 10.21
C LEU A 224 -5.78 14.36 9.53
N ASN A 225 -6.09 15.60 9.89
CA ASN A 225 -5.45 16.78 9.31
C ASN A 225 -3.99 16.92 9.78
N THR A 226 -3.73 16.69 11.06
CA THR A 226 -2.35 16.63 11.57
C THR A 226 -1.59 15.47 10.93
N TYR A 227 -2.25 14.31 10.78
CA TYR A 227 -1.65 13.16 10.11
C TYR A 227 -1.27 13.46 8.66
N ALA A 228 -2.20 14.01 7.88
CA ALA A 228 -1.98 14.41 6.49
C ALA A 228 -0.80 15.39 6.36
N ARG A 229 -0.76 16.40 7.23
CA ARG A 229 0.32 17.40 7.24
C ARG A 229 1.69 16.76 7.52
N ASP A 230 1.78 15.95 8.58
CA ASP A 230 3.04 15.32 8.99
C ASP A 230 3.55 14.38 7.90
N ILE A 231 2.68 13.54 7.31
CA ILE A 231 3.08 12.60 6.25
C ILE A 231 3.54 13.33 4.98
N LYS A 232 2.84 14.39 4.55
CA LYS A 232 3.28 15.22 3.41
C LYS A 232 4.65 15.88 3.66
N ALA A 233 4.96 16.19 4.92
CA ALA A 233 6.24 16.76 5.33
C ALA A 233 7.33 15.70 5.60
N GLY A 234 7.03 14.40 5.50
CA GLY A 234 7.96 13.33 5.87
C GLY A 234 8.29 13.29 7.38
N SER A 235 7.35 13.74 8.21
CA SER A 235 7.49 13.84 9.67
C SER A 235 6.57 12.85 10.39
N VAL A 236 6.95 12.50 11.62
CA VAL A 236 6.09 11.76 12.58
C VAL A 236 6.01 12.42 13.95
N THR A 237 6.35 13.71 14.01
CA THR A 237 6.53 14.47 15.26
C THR A 237 5.27 14.52 16.13
N HIS A 238 4.09 14.48 15.53
CA HIS A 238 2.82 14.55 16.26
C HIS A 238 2.15 13.17 16.46
N ALA A 239 2.84 12.08 16.13
CA ALA A 239 2.32 10.74 16.39
C ALA A 239 2.17 10.47 17.90
N ALA A 240 1.13 9.73 18.26
CA ALA A 240 0.81 9.37 19.64
C ALA A 240 1.79 8.34 20.21
N ASN A 241 2.27 7.41 19.39
CA ASN A 241 3.31 6.45 19.74
C ASN A 241 4.72 7.02 19.52
N LYS A 242 5.70 6.55 20.30
CA LYS A 242 7.10 7.06 20.27
C LYS A 242 8.01 6.34 19.27
N SER A 243 7.63 5.14 18.88
CA SER A 243 8.35 4.30 17.92
C SER A 243 7.34 3.68 16.97
N ALA A 244 7.76 3.46 15.72
CA ALA A 244 6.93 2.81 14.71
C ALA A 244 6.41 1.46 15.24
N TYR A 245 5.11 1.25 15.15
CA TYR A 245 4.47 0.01 15.57
C TYR A 245 4.48 -0.99 14.41
N TYR A 246 5.25 -2.07 14.56
CA TYR A 246 5.11 -3.24 13.71
C TYR A 246 4.33 -4.29 14.47
N ASN A 247 3.07 -4.48 14.10
CA ASN A 247 2.21 -5.49 14.72
C ASN A 247 2.88 -6.87 14.64
N TYR A 248 3.12 -7.48 15.80
CA TYR A 248 3.84 -8.74 15.89
C TYR A 248 3.22 -9.83 15.01
N TYR A 249 1.89 -9.97 15.00
CA TYR A 249 1.18 -11.04 14.30
C TYR A 249 1.13 -10.80 12.78
N GLN A 250 1.05 -9.54 12.36
CA GLN A 250 1.02 -9.15 10.95
C GLN A 250 2.40 -9.26 10.29
N TYR A 251 3.46 -8.95 11.03
CA TYR A 251 4.84 -8.90 10.52
C TYR A 251 5.70 -10.11 10.89
N MET A 252 5.17 -11.10 11.63
CA MET A 252 5.91 -12.34 11.93
C MET A 252 6.16 -13.15 10.65
N PRO A 253 7.42 -13.50 10.32
CA PRO A 253 7.68 -14.40 9.20
C PRO A 253 7.03 -15.77 9.39
N HIS A 254 6.52 -16.36 8.31
CA HIS A 254 5.94 -17.70 8.29
C HIS A 254 6.95 -18.79 8.65
N ARG A 255 8.25 -18.45 8.69
CA ARG A 255 9.34 -19.33 9.19
C ARG A 255 9.37 -19.50 10.71
N SER A 256 8.54 -18.76 11.42
CA SER A 256 8.25 -19.01 12.83
C SER A 256 7.54 -20.34 13.05
N LYS A 257 7.36 -20.71 14.31
CA LYS A 257 6.70 -21.96 14.70
C LYS A 257 5.63 -21.68 15.73
N SER A 258 4.50 -22.34 15.56
CA SER A 258 3.55 -22.54 16.64
C SER A 258 3.89 -23.80 17.43
N ASN A 259 3.65 -23.74 18.73
CA ASN A 259 3.78 -24.87 19.66
C ASN A 259 2.42 -25.37 20.17
N LEU A 260 1.32 -24.95 19.53
CA LEU A 260 -0.03 -25.40 19.87
C LEU A 260 -0.20 -26.90 19.66
N SER A 261 -0.96 -27.54 20.54
CA SER A 261 -1.40 -28.93 20.37
C SER A 261 -2.53 -29.00 19.33
N THR A 262 -2.81 -30.21 18.85
CA THR A 262 -3.96 -30.46 17.96
C THR A 262 -5.29 -30.02 18.60
N THR A 263 -5.42 -30.18 19.92
CA THR A 263 -6.62 -29.81 20.67
C THR A 263 -6.87 -28.29 20.72
N SER A 264 -5.83 -27.46 20.65
CA SER A 264 -5.97 -26.00 20.61
C SER A 264 -6.74 -25.53 19.37
N TYR A 265 -6.45 -26.12 18.20
CA TYR A 265 -7.14 -25.78 16.95
C TYR A 265 -8.63 -26.17 16.99
N SER A 266 -8.96 -27.36 17.48
CA SER A 266 -10.35 -27.78 17.63
C SER A 266 -11.09 -26.93 18.68
N ALA A 267 -10.43 -26.54 19.77
CA ALA A 267 -11.00 -25.64 20.77
C ALA A 267 -11.28 -24.25 20.21
N TYR A 268 -10.38 -23.72 19.37
CA TYR A 268 -10.58 -22.45 18.67
C TYR A 268 -11.84 -22.47 17.79
N LEU A 269 -12.00 -23.52 16.96
CA LEU A 269 -13.19 -23.65 16.09
C LEU A 269 -14.49 -23.72 16.89
N ARG A 270 -14.53 -24.52 17.95
CA ARG A 270 -15.74 -24.66 18.78
C ARG A 270 -16.08 -23.42 19.56
N ASN A 271 -15.09 -22.85 20.26
CA ASN A 271 -15.36 -21.86 21.30
C ASN A 271 -15.40 -20.43 20.77
N LEU A 272 -14.60 -20.13 19.75
CA LEU A 272 -14.48 -18.77 19.22
C LEU A 272 -15.20 -18.62 17.88
N ALA A 273 -15.03 -19.59 16.98
CA ALA A 273 -15.70 -19.56 15.68
C ALA A 273 -17.14 -20.11 15.72
N GLN A 274 -17.56 -20.72 16.83
CA GLN A 274 -18.88 -21.35 17.01
C GLN A 274 -19.23 -22.31 15.86
N VAL A 275 -18.22 -23.07 15.42
CA VAL A 275 -18.36 -24.06 14.36
C VAL A 275 -18.73 -25.41 14.99
N GLU A 276 -19.85 -25.98 14.55
CA GLU A 276 -20.29 -27.31 14.99
C GLU A 276 -19.32 -28.39 14.52
N ASP A 277 -19.19 -29.45 15.32
CA ASP A 277 -18.38 -30.61 14.97
C ASP A 277 -18.84 -31.19 13.62
N ASN A 278 -17.88 -31.55 12.76
CA ASN A 278 -18.10 -32.04 11.39
C ASN A 278 -18.79 -31.08 10.39
N SER A 279 -19.04 -29.81 10.75
CA SER A 279 -19.57 -28.80 9.81
C SER A 279 -18.50 -28.07 9.00
N SER A 280 -17.22 -28.41 9.21
CA SER A 280 -16.06 -27.69 8.66
C SER A 280 -14.98 -28.66 8.18
N ALA A 281 -14.37 -28.34 7.03
CA ALA A 281 -13.19 -29.02 6.52
C ALA A 281 -11.95 -28.85 7.42
N LEU A 282 -11.98 -27.90 8.37
CA LEU A 282 -10.93 -27.72 9.38
C LEU A 282 -11.14 -28.57 10.63
N TYR A 283 -12.30 -29.23 10.76
CA TYR A 283 -12.59 -30.10 11.90
C TYR A 283 -11.55 -31.22 11.98
N ASN A 284 -10.89 -31.35 13.15
CA ASN A 284 -9.78 -32.28 13.40
C ASN A 284 -8.58 -32.17 12.43
N ALA A 285 -8.47 -31.10 11.65
CA ALA A 285 -7.38 -30.89 10.70
C ALA A 285 -6.08 -30.37 11.35
N GLY A 286 -6.10 -29.95 12.63
CA GLY A 286 -4.96 -29.33 13.31
C GLY A 286 -3.64 -30.13 13.22
N ASN A 287 -3.71 -31.46 13.26
CA ASN A 287 -2.52 -32.31 13.10
C ASN A 287 -1.90 -32.22 11.70
N LEU A 288 -2.69 -31.95 10.66
CA LEU A 288 -2.21 -31.81 9.29
C LEU A 288 -1.35 -30.53 9.15
N PHE A 289 -1.75 -29.43 9.78
CA PHE A 289 -0.96 -28.21 9.83
C PHE A 289 0.36 -28.40 10.58
N ILE A 290 0.33 -29.11 11.72
CA ILE A 290 1.54 -29.44 12.49
C ILE A 290 2.49 -30.32 11.66
N GLN A 291 1.98 -31.29 10.89
CA GLN A 291 2.78 -32.11 9.98
C GLN A 291 3.42 -31.27 8.88
N ALA A 292 2.66 -30.35 8.26
CA ALA A 292 3.18 -29.45 7.24
C ALA A 292 4.26 -28.51 7.81
N GLN A 293 4.07 -27.97 9.03
CA GLN A 293 5.09 -27.18 9.72
C GLN A 293 6.39 -27.98 9.92
N LYS A 294 6.29 -29.23 10.36
CA LYS A 294 7.48 -30.10 10.54
C LYS A 294 8.19 -30.39 9.21
N LYS A 295 7.43 -30.53 8.13
CA LYS A 295 7.96 -30.89 6.80
C LYS A 295 8.58 -29.71 6.05
N TYR A 296 7.93 -28.55 6.06
CA TYR A 296 8.29 -27.40 5.22
C TYR A 296 8.75 -26.17 6.01
N GLY A 297 8.70 -26.21 7.34
CA GLY A 297 9.09 -25.08 8.19
C GLY A 297 8.22 -23.85 8.00
N VAL A 298 6.92 -24.06 7.81
CA VAL A 298 5.90 -23.01 7.69
C VAL A 298 5.00 -23.06 8.92
N ASN A 299 4.77 -21.93 9.58
CA ASN A 299 4.05 -21.86 10.85
C ASN A 299 2.63 -22.44 10.75
N ALA A 300 2.34 -23.45 11.57
CA ALA A 300 1.05 -24.16 11.60
C ALA A 300 -0.12 -23.25 12.00
N ALA A 301 0.08 -22.36 12.98
CA ALA A 301 -0.97 -21.43 13.42
C ALA A 301 -1.27 -20.40 12.34
N MET A 302 -0.25 -19.85 11.68
CA MET A 302 -0.46 -18.89 10.59
C MET A 302 -1.18 -19.53 9.39
N MET A 303 -0.78 -20.74 8.97
CA MET A 303 -1.50 -21.47 7.92
C MET A 303 -2.95 -21.76 8.31
N PHE A 304 -3.20 -22.13 9.58
CA PHE A 304 -4.56 -22.39 10.05
C PHE A 304 -5.40 -21.10 10.10
N SER A 305 -4.84 -20.00 10.60
CA SER A 305 -5.50 -18.69 10.63
C SER A 305 -5.87 -18.22 9.22
N LEU A 306 -4.96 -18.40 8.25
CA LEU A 306 -5.26 -18.11 6.87
C LEU A 306 -6.39 -18.99 6.32
N ALA A 307 -6.33 -20.30 6.57
CA ALA A 307 -7.39 -21.21 6.15
C ALA A 307 -8.75 -20.80 6.73
N CYS A 308 -8.80 -20.38 7.99
CA CYS A 308 -10.03 -19.86 8.60
C CYS A 308 -10.58 -18.64 7.84
N ASN A 309 -9.73 -17.69 7.49
CA ASN A 309 -10.15 -16.48 6.78
C ASN A 309 -10.66 -16.81 5.35
N GLU A 310 -9.89 -17.58 4.60
CA GLU A 310 -10.17 -17.90 3.18
C GLU A 310 -11.39 -18.79 2.97
N SER A 311 -11.75 -19.61 3.98
CA SER A 311 -12.77 -20.64 3.82
C SER A 311 -13.98 -20.47 4.74
N ASN A 312 -14.15 -19.30 5.37
CA ASN A 312 -15.18 -19.08 6.39
C ASN A 312 -15.11 -20.19 7.48
N TYR A 313 -13.94 -20.33 8.08
CA TYR A 313 -13.63 -21.37 9.08
C TYR A 313 -13.85 -22.80 8.55
N GLY A 314 -13.54 -23.05 7.28
CA GLY A 314 -13.66 -24.34 6.61
C GLY A 314 -15.08 -24.71 6.17
N ARG A 315 -16.02 -23.75 6.14
CA ARG A 315 -17.45 -23.98 5.85
C ARG A 315 -17.87 -23.55 4.46
N SER A 316 -17.00 -22.89 3.69
CA SER A 316 -17.32 -22.52 2.31
C SER A 316 -17.60 -23.78 1.48
N SER A 317 -18.48 -23.65 0.48
CA SER A 317 -18.80 -24.76 -0.43
C SER A 317 -17.54 -25.30 -1.12
N ILE A 318 -16.60 -24.41 -1.47
CA ILE A 318 -15.30 -24.77 -2.05
C ILE A 318 -14.45 -25.59 -1.07
N ALA A 319 -14.40 -25.20 0.21
CA ALA A 319 -13.64 -25.96 1.21
C ALA A 319 -14.25 -27.35 1.46
N LEU A 320 -15.57 -27.44 1.57
CA LEU A 320 -16.28 -28.69 1.85
C LEU A 320 -16.27 -29.65 0.65
N ASN A 321 -16.55 -29.15 -0.54
CA ASN A 321 -16.72 -29.99 -1.73
C ASN A 321 -15.40 -30.29 -2.44
N ASN A 322 -14.45 -29.36 -2.39
CA ASN A 322 -13.22 -29.41 -3.19
C ASN A 322 -11.95 -29.58 -2.33
N ASN A 323 -12.09 -29.74 -1.00
CA ASN A 323 -10.99 -29.76 -0.05
C ASN A 323 -10.05 -28.55 -0.15
N ASN A 324 -10.54 -27.40 -0.62
CA ASN A 324 -9.73 -26.22 -0.89
C ASN A 324 -9.94 -25.16 0.18
N LEU A 325 -8.99 -25.09 1.12
CA LEU A 325 -9.04 -24.22 2.29
C LEU A 325 -8.56 -22.79 2.03
N PHE A 326 -7.85 -22.55 0.93
CA PHE A 326 -7.10 -21.30 0.71
C PHE A 326 -7.54 -20.54 -0.54
N GLY A 327 -8.50 -21.08 -1.30
CA GLY A 327 -8.98 -20.48 -2.55
C GLY A 327 -7.99 -20.59 -3.72
N HIS A 328 -6.89 -21.33 -3.56
CA HIS A 328 -5.84 -21.48 -4.56
C HIS A 328 -6.26 -22.37 -5.72
N ALA A 329 -5.91 -21.95 -6.93
CA ALA A 329 -5.91 -22.83 -8.08
C ALA A 329 -4.76 -23.85 -8.00
N VAL A 330 -4.99 -25.05 -8.52
CA VAL A 330 -4.07 -26.18 -8.65
C VAL A 330 -3.47 -26.08 -10.04
N TYR A 331 -2.20 -25.67 -10.11
CA TYR A 331 -1.56 -25.28 -11.38
C TYR A 331 -1.41 -26.44 -12.40
N ASP A 332 -1.47 -27.69 -11.95
CA ASP A 332 -1.30 -28.88 -12.80
C ASP A 332 -2.62 -29.63 -13.10
N SER A 333 -3.79 -29.10 -12.71
CA SER A 333 -5.08 -29.75 -12.97
C SER A 333 -5.78 -29.21 -14.22
N SER A 334 -6.75 -29.99 -14.74
CA SER A 334 -7.60 -29.53 -15.84
C SER A 334 -8.40 -28.29 -15.42
N PRO A 335 -8.86 -27.45 -16.38
CA PRO A 335 -9.65 -26.25 -16.05
C PRO A 335 -10.86 -26.55 -15.15
N ASP A 336 -11.51 -27.71 -15.34
CA ASP A 336 -12.68 -28.15 -14.55
C ASP A 336 -12.36 -28.54 -13.10
N SER A 337 -11.08 -28.75 -12.77
CA SER A 337 -10.60 -29.16 -11.44
C SER A 337 -9.54 -28.21 -10.89
N ALA A 338 -9.42 -27.01 -11.45
CA ALA A 338 -8.46 -25.99 -11.03
C ALA A 338 -8.57 -25.71 -9.52
N ASN A 339 -9.74 -25.82 -8.90
CA ASN A 339 -9.91 -25.49 -7.48
C ASN A 339 -10.07 -26.69 -6.55
N SER A 340 -9.68 -27.90 -6.97
CA SER A 340 -9.94 -29.15 -6.22
C SER A 340 -8.69 -29.90 -5.81
N TYR A 341 -8.64 -30.30 -4.55
CA TYR A 341 -7.60 -31.15 -3.98
C TYR A 341 -8.17 -32.54 -3.62
N SER A 342 -7.33 -33.58 -3.73
CA SER A 342 -7.71 -34.96 -3.35
C SER A 342 -8.02 -35.11 -1.85
N SER A 343 -7.47 -34.21 -1.02
CA SER A 343 -7.72 -34.18 0.42
C SER A 343 -7.29 -32.85 1.03
N VAL A 344 -7.82 -32.53 2.21
CA VAL A 344 -7.37 -31.39 3.03
C VAL A 344 -5.85 -31.43 3.29
N LYS A 345 -5.28 -32.63 3.49
CA LYS A 345 -3.84 -32.81 3.66
C LYS A 345 -3.04 -32.37 2.43
N GLN A 346 -3.52 -32.70 1.23
CA GLN A 346 -2.87 -32.25 -0.01
C GLN A 346 -2.95 -30.73 -0.14
N CYS A 347 -4.12 -30.13 0.12
CA CYS A 347 -4.31 -28.67 0.10
C CYS A 347 -3.33 -27.94 1.03
N ILE A 348 -3.18 -28.40 2.28
CA ILE A 348 -2.26 -27.82 3.26
C ILE A 348 -0.80 -27.97 2.82
N ASN A 349 -0.43 -29.14 2.29
CA ASN A 349 0.93 -29.36 1.81
C ASN A 349 1.27 -28.51 0.57
N SER A 350 0.32 -28.35 -0.36
CA SER A 350 0.43 -27.47 -1.52
C SER A 350 0.64 -26.03 -1.10
N HIS A 351 -0.18 -25.53 -0.17
CA HIS A 351 -0.02 -24.18 0.36
C HIS A 351 1.37 -23.96 1.00
N ALA A 352 1.81 -24.86 1.88
CA ALA A 352 3.11 -24.74 2.54
C ALA A 352 4.29 -24.78 1.56
N TYR A 353 4.24 -25.63 0.53
CA TYR A 353 5.36 -25.83 -0.38
C TYR A 353 5.31 -24.90 -1.60
N ASP A 354 4.21 -24.91 -2.36
CA ASP A 354 4.11 -24.22 -3.64
C ASP A 354 3.85 -22.71 -3.49
N PHE A 355 3.07 -22.31 -2.49
CA PHE A 355 2.74 -20.90 -2.27
C PHE A 355 3.73 -20.22 -1.33
N ILE A 356 4.01 -20.82 -0.17
CA ILE A 356 4.93 -20.23 0.80
C ILE A 356 6.38 -20.51 0.42
N GLN A 357 6.85 -21.76 0.45
CA GLN A 357 8.28 -22.03 0.27
C GLN A 357 8.82 -21.64 -1.10
N LYS A 358 8.11 -21.96 -2.19
CA LYS A 358 8.54 -21.62 -3.56
C LYS A 358 8.23 -20.17 -3.96
N GLY A 359 7.24 -19.55 -3.31
CA GLY A 359 6.75 -18.20 -3.63
C GLY A 359 7.07 -17.17 -2.55
N PHE A 360 6.14 -16.93 -1.64
CA PHE A 360 6.20 -15.79 -0.70
C PHE A 360 7.32 -15.85 0.35
N ALA A 361 8.02 -16.99 0.49
CA ALA A 361 9.22 -17.13 1.31
C ALA A 361 10.46 -17.45 0.46
N ASN A 362 10.43 -17.14 -0.83
CA ASN A 362 11.53 -17.31 -1.76
C ASN A 362 12.02 -15.94 -2.24
N PRO A 363 13.15 -15.42 -1.72
CA PRO A 363 13.71 -14.13 -2.13
C PRO A 363 14.01 -13.96 -3.63
N GLN A 364 13.95 -15.04 -4.41
CA GLN A 364 14.13 -15.03 -5.86
C GLN A 364 12.80 -15.07 -6.65
N ASP A 365 11.64 -15.22 -5.99
CA ASP A 365 10.32 -15.17 -6.61
C ASP A 365 9.84 -13.72 -6.74
N SER A 366 9.17 -13.37 -7.83
CA SER A 366 8.69 -12.00 -8.05
C SER A 366 7.64 -11.56 -7.04
N ARG A 367 6.93 -12.51 -6.41
CA ARG A 367 5.91 -12.25 -5.38
C ARG A 367 6.51 -12.04 -3.98
N TYR A 368 7.83 -12.12 -3.86
CA TYR A 368 8.49 -12.00 -2.57
C TYR A 368 8.59 -10.53 -2.13
N HIS A 369 7.73 -10.17 -1.18
CA HIS A 369 7.78 -8.90 -0.46
C HIS A 369 8.01 -9.11 1.05
N GLY A 370 8.46 -10.31 1.42
CA GLY A 370 8.56 -10.79 2.80
C GLY A 370 7.58 -11.94 3.09
N SER A 371 7.98 -12.89 3.93
CA SER A 371 7.14 -14.07 4.25
C SER A 371 6.17 -13.86 5.41
N TRP A 372 5.74 -12.63 5.68
CA TRP A 372 4.74 -12.31 6.71
C TRP A 372 3.41 -11.93 6.07
N PHE A 373 2.32 -11.83 6.83
CA PHE A 373 1.02 -11.45 6.28
C PHE A 373 1.05 -10.05 5.66
N GLY A 374 1.56 -9.07 6.40
CA GLY A 374 1.88 -7.74 5.90
C GLY A 374 0.68 -6.89 5.51
N ASP A 375 0.91 -5.99 4.57
CA ASP A 375 0.04 -4.92 4.12
C ASP A 375 0.23 -4.67 2.61
N LYS A 376 -0.22 -3.54 2.07
CA LYS A 376 -0.02 -3.24 0.64
C LYS A 376 1.38 -2.74 0.30
N ALA A 377 2.24 -2.50 1.29
CA ALA A 377 3.65 -2.15 1.07
C ALA A 377 4.61 -3.34 1.22
N SER A 378 4.23 -4.37 1.97
CA SER A 378 5.12 -5.51 2.26
C SER A 378 4.36 -6.78 2.63
N GLY A 379 5.05 -7.92 2.54
CA GLY A 379 4.51 -9.22 2.88
C GLY A 379 3.60 -9.81 1.81
N ILE A 380 2.88 -10.87 2.19
CA ILE A 380 2.06 -11.66 1.27
C ILE A 380 0.90 -10.83 0.67
N ASN A 381 0.34 -9.88 1.43
CA ASN A 381 -0.82 -9.10 1.01
C ASN A 381 -0.60 -8.24 -0.25
N VAL A 382 0.65 -7.91 -0.58
CA VAL A 382 0.98 -7.15 -1.80
C VAL A 382 0.37 -7.82 -3.04
N ASP A 383 0.61 -9.13 -3.20
CA ASP A 383 0.26 -9.92 -4.39
C ASP A 383 -0.81 -10.99 -4.16
N TYR A 384 -1.27 -11.18 -2.92
CA TYR A 384 -2.20 -12.28 -2.61
C TYR A 384 -3.68 -11.89 -2.73
N ALA A 385 -4.07 -10.73 -2.21
CA ALA A 385 -5.48 -10.36 -2.09
C ALA A 385 -5.74 -8.93 -2.54
N SER A 386 -6.93 -8.62 -3.05
CA SER A 386 -7.32 -7.23 -3.34
C SER A 386 -7.79 -6.46 -2.10
N ASP A 387 -8.14 -7.16 -1.03
CA ASP A 387 -8.46 -6.58 0.26
C ASP A 387 -7.22 -5.91 0.89
N PRO A 388 -7.21 -4.57 1.07
CA PRO A 388 -6.04 -3.87 1.59
C PRO A 388 -5.66 -4.30 3.01
N TYR A 389 -6.60 -4.86 3.78
CA TYR A 389 -6.41 -5.28 5.17
C TYR A 389 -6.43 -6.81 5.34
N TRP A 390 -6.27 -7.57 4.26
CA TRP A 390 -6.18 -9.05 4.32
C TRP A 390 -5.14 -9.52 5.32
N GLY A 391 -3.96 -8.90 5.33
CA GLY A 391 -2.88 -9.30 6.22
C GLY A 391 -3.21 -9.06 7.70
N GLU A 392 -3.86 -7.93 8.01
CA GLU A 392 -4.34 -7.63 9.36
C GLU A 392 -5.46 -8.60 9.81
N LYS A 393 -6.38 -8.97 8.92
CA LYS A 393 -7.47 -9.92 9.24
C LYS A 393 -6.91 -11.31 9.60
N ASN A 394 -5.93 -11.78 8.84
CA ASN A 394 -5.23 -13.03 9.15
C ASN A 394 -4.40 -12.93 10.45
N ALA A 395 -3.74 -11.79 10.68
CA ALA A 395 -3.03 -11.50 11.91
C ALA A 395 -3.96 -11.49 13.14
N ALA A 396 -5.17 -10.93 13.02
CA ALA A 396 -6.19 -10.94 14.06
C ALA A 396 -6.64 -12.36 14.42
N MET A 397 -6.83 -13.23 13.41
CA MET A 397 -7.12 -14.65 13.65
C MET A 397 -5.94 -15.36 14.31
N TYR A 398 -4.70 -15.04 13.92
CA TYR A 398 -3.50 -15.59 14.55
C TYR A 398 -3.36 -15.13 16.01
N TYR A 399 -3.61 -13.85 16.30
CA TYR A 399 -3.64 -13.31 17.65
C TYR A 399 -4.71 -13.99 18.51
N SER A 400 -5.92 -14.16 17.97
CA SER A 400 -7.01 -14.85 18.68
C SER A 400 -6.69 -16.32 18.98
N LEU A 401 -5.96 -16.99 18.09
CA LEU A 401 -5.55 -18.39 18.26
C LEU A 401 -4.40 -18.57 19.25
N GLU A 402 -3.40 -17.68 19.24
CA GLU A 402 -2.19 -17.80 20.06
C GLU A 402 -1.79 -16.48 20.75
N PRO A 403 -2.64 -15.88 21.61
CA PRO A 403 -2.55 -14.47 22.04
C PRO A 403 -1.28 -14.10 22.81
N GLU A 404 -0.58 -15.09 23.37
CA GLU A 404 0.59 -14.90 24.22
C GLU A 404 1.93 -15.18 23.51
N ILE A 405 1.91 -15.59 22.23
CA ILE A 405 3.13 -15.99 21.51
C ILE A 405 4.09 -14.82 21.29
N TYR A 406 3.58 -13.59 21.20
CA TYR A 406 4.39 -12.38 21.06
C TYR A 406 5.36 -12.15 22.23
N LYS A 407 5.11 -12.74 23.40
CA LYS A 407 6.00 -12.68 24.56
C LYS A 407 7.19 -13.64 24.47
N LYS A 408 7.14 -14.62 23.55
CA LYS A 408 8.11 -15.73 23.46
C LYS A 408 9.09 -15.58 22.31
N ASN A 409 8.66 -15.01 21.19
CA ASN A 409 9.49 -14.84 20.00
C ASN A 409 10.08 -13.43 19.95
N ASN A 410 11.33 -13.35 19.51
CA ASN A 410 12.01 -12.08 19.29
C ASN A 410 11.85 -11.67 17.82
N LEU A 411 10.78 -10.92 17.52
CA LEU A 411 10.63 -10.27 16.22
C LEU A 411 11.56 -9.07 16.14
N ILE A 412 12.29 -8.93 15.04
CA ILE A 412 12.94 -7.68 14.64
C ILE A 412 12.24 -7.23 13.38
N CYS A 413 11.52 -6.11 13.42
CA CYS A 413 10.85 -5.55 12.26
C CYS A 413 11.11 -4.03 12.19
N PHE A 414 11.50 -3.54 11.01
CA PHE A 414 11.82 -2.13 10.77
C PHE A 414 11.81 -1.83 9.27
N GLN A 415 11.70 -0.55 8.90
CA GLN A 415 11.94 -0.09 7.54
C GLN A 415 13.44 0.12 7.31
N ALA A 416 14.00 -0.50 6.28
CA ALA A 416 15.42 -0.41 5.96
C ALA A 416 15.80 0.98 5.47
N LYS A 417 16.81 1.61 6.08
CA LYS A 417 17.37 2.90 5.64
C LYS A 417 18.41 2.76 4.52
N LYS A 418 18.95 1.55 4.35
CA LYS A 418 19.98 1.16 3.38
C LYS A 418 19.73 -0.30 2.98
N ASP A 419 20.41 -0.78 1.95
CA ASP A 419 20.35 -2.20 1.59
C ASP A 419 20.82 -3.08 2.77
N ILE A 420 20.07 -4.14 3.06
CA ILE A 420 20.33 -5.08 4.15
C ILE A 420 20.63 -6.45 3.56
N ASP A 421 21.89 -6.85 3.60
CA ASP A 421 22.31 -8.19 3.18
C ASP A 421 22.03 -9.22 4.27
N VAL A 422 21.57 -10.39 3.84
CA VAL A 422 21.39 -11.58 4.66
C VAL A 422 22.41 -12.63 4.24
N TYR A 423 23.21 -13.08 5.20
CA TYR A 423 24.37 -13.95 4.96
C TYR A 423 24.11 -15.37 5.45
N ASP A 424 24.80 -16.34 4.85
CA ASP A 424 24.95 -17.67 5.41
C ASP A 424 26.03 -17.71 6.52
N ALA A 425 26.31 -18.90 7.06
CA ALA A 425 27.33 -19.09 8.09
C ALA A 425 28.77 -18.83 7.58
N SER A 426 29.04 -19.04 6.29
CA SER A 426 30.35 -18.78 5.67
C SER A 426 30.62 -17.29 5.43
N GLY A 427 29.56 -16.47 5.39
CA GLY A 427 29.63 -15.05 5.06
C GLY A 427 29.24 -14.73 3.61
N SER A 428 28.77 -15.71 2.85
CA SER A 428 28.19 -15.53 1.51
C SER A 428 26.82 -14.85 1.63
N VAL A 429 26.52 -13.90 0.75
CA VAL A 429 25.19 -13.26 0.69
C VAL A 429 24.19 -14.25 0.10
N LEU A 430 23.10 -14.53 0.82
CA LEU A 430 21.99 -15.35 0.38
C LEU A 430 20.97 -14.53 -0.41
N TYR A 431 20.61 -13.35 0.14
CA TYR A 431 19.66 -12.39 -0.44
C TYR A 431 19.81 -11.04 0.26
N SER A 432 19.22 -9.99 -0.32
CA SER A 432 19.28 -8.64 0.23
C SER A 432 17.91 -7.95 0.17
N TYR A 433 17.59 -7.18 1.21
CA TYR A 433 16.49 -6.23 1.19
C TYR A 433 16.99 -4.87 0.68
N LYS A 434 16.16 -4.16 -0.08
CA LYS A 434 16.49 -2.82 -0.57
C LYS A 434 16.15 -1.74 0.46
N ALA A 435 16.88 -0.62 0.39
CA ALA A 435 16.49 0.59 1.12
C ALA A 435 15.01 0.93 0.87
N GLY A 436 14.30 1.32 1.92
CA GLY A 436 12.85 1.58 1.93
C GLY A 436 11.97 0.35 2.20
N ALA A 437 12.49 -0.87 2.04
CA ALA A 437 11.72 -2.08 2.28
C ALA A 437 11.43 -2.30 3.77
N THR A 438 10.26 -2.84 4.09
CA THR A 438 10.01 -3.43 5.41
C THR A 438 10.81 -4.72 5.52
N VAL A 439 11.59 -4.83 6.58
CA VAL A 439 12.43 -5.98 6.89
C VAL A 439 11.95 -6.60 8.18
N SER A 440 11.64 -7.90 8.14
CA SER A 440 11.23 -8.64 9.33
C SER A 440 12.03 -9.92 9.48
N PHE A 441 12.55 -10.15 10.69
CA PHE A 441 13.32 -11.33 11.04
C PHE A 441 12.81 -11.98 12.31
N LEU A 442 12.74 -13.32 12.30
CA LEU A 442 12.70 -14.09 13.52
C LEU A 442 14.12 -14.23 14.08
N LYS A 443 14.43 -13.49 15.14
CA LYS A 443 15.73 -13.60 15.82
C LYS A 443 15.82 -14.92 16.59
N ILE A 444 16.91 -15.64 16.35
CA ILE A 444 17.28 -16.83 17.12
C ILE A 444 18.19 -16.44 18.28
N LYS A 445 19.34 -15.80 18.00
CA LYS A 445 20.30 -15.36 19.02
C LYS A 445 21.25 -14.29 18.52
N ASN A 446 21.92 -13.61 19.45
CA ASN A 446 23.08 -12.78 19.13
C ASN A 446 24.30 -13.66 18.79
N ALA A 447 25.08 -13.28 17.78
CA ALA A 447 26.29 -13.99 17.36
C ALA A 447 27.41 -12.99 17.03
N GLY A 448 28.14 -12.54 18.05
CA GLY A 448 29.21 -11.53 17.88
C GLY A 448 28.66 -10.19 17.36
N ASN A 449 29.20 -9.71 16.24
CA ASN A 449 28.71 -8.52 15.52
C ASN A 449 27.50 -8.79 14.61
N LYS A 450 27.05 -10.04 14.51
CA LYS A 450 25.86 -10.46 13.76
C LYS A 450 24.72 -10.90 14.68
N ILE A 451 23.54 -11.06 14.10
CA ILE A 451 22.37 -11.72 14.70
C ILE A 451 22.07 -12.95 13.86
N GLU A 452 21.93 -14.11 14.51
CA GLU A 452 21.43 -15.33 13.90
C GLU A 452 19.90 -15.24 13.82
N VAL A 453 19.36 -15.38 12.61
CA VAL A 453 17.93 -15.28 12.29
C VAL A 453 17.48 -16.54 11.54
N ALA A 454 16.17 -16.81 11.52
CA ALA A 454 15.63 -17.81 10.60
C ALA A 454 15.81 -17.30 9.16
N SER A 455 16.30 -18.16 8.27
CA SER A 455 16.39 -17.85 6.84
C SER A 455 15.02 -17.89 6.20
N GLU A 456 14.75 -16.99 5.26
CA GLU A 456 13.48 -16.96 4.53
C GLU A 456 13.28 -18.20 3.65
N THR A 457 14.37 -18.75 3.13
CA THR A 457 14.39 -19.89 2.20
C THR A 457 15.30 -20.99 2.74
N PRO A 458 15.09 -22.28 2.38
CA PRO A 458 16.04 -23.32 2.70
C PRO A 458 17.42 -23.01 2.11
N ILE A 459 18.48 -23.49 2.78
CA ILE A 459 19.86 -23.24 2.37
C ILE A 459 20.51 -24.59 2.04
N GLN A 460 21.06 -24.70 0.83
CA GLN A 460 21.86 -25.83 0.39
C GLN A 460 23.09 -25.31 -0.35
N ASN A 461 24.26 -25.91 -0.10
CA ASN A 461 25.53 -25.53 -0.73
C ASN A 461 25.84 -24.02 -0.64
N HIS A 462 25.61 -23.41 0.53
CA HIS A 462 25.82 -21.97 0.77
C HIS A 462 24.94 -21.02 -0.07
N THR A 463 23.85 -21.54 -0.65
CA THR A 463 22.90 -20.77 -1.48
C THR A 463 21.45 -21.04 -1.08
N SER A 464 20.55 -20.12 -1.44
CA SER A 464 19.10 -20.30 -1.35
C SER A 464 18.62 -21.38 -2.32
N ASP A 465 17.95 -22.42 -1.81
CA ASP A 465 17.40 -23.51 -2.63
C ASP A 465 16.03 -23.95 -2.12
N VAL A 466 14.98 -23.52 -2.83
CA VAL A 466 13.58 -23.85 -2.49
C VAL A 466 13.22 -25.33 -2.69
N LYS A 467 14.06 -26.13 -3.38
CA LYS A 467 13.85 -27.58 -3.53
C LYS A 467 14.42 -28.35 -2.34
N ALA A 468 15.30 -27.74 -1.56
CA ALA A 468 15.85 -28.34 -0.36
C ALA A 468 14.80 -28.40 0.78
N SER A 469 15.02 -29.30 1.73
CA SER A 469 14.19 -29.37 2.94
C SER A 469 14.52 -28.21 3.88
N TYR A 470 13.49 -27.54 4.41
CA TYR A 470 13.67 -26.48 5.39
C TYR A 470 14.03 -27.06 6.77
N ASN A 471 15.31 -27.32 7.01
CA ASN A 471 15.82 -27.91 8.25
C ASN A 471 16.15 -26.85 9.32
N ASN A 472 15.21 -25.93 9.57
CA ASN A 472 15.45 -24.72 10.40
C ASN A 472 16.65 -23.93 9.90
N ALA A 473 16.66 -23.66 8.59
CA ALA A 473 17.75 -22.93 7.94
C ALA A 473 18.01 -21.60 8.66
N LYS A 474 19.29 -21.30 8.88
CA LYS A 474 19.73 -20.14 9.64
C LYS A 474 20.50 -19.20 8.75
N ALA A 475 20.26 -17.91 8.94
CA ALA A 475 20.99 -16.85 8.28
C ALA A 475 21.50 -15.84 9.32
N TYR A 476 22.29 -14.88 8.85
CA TYR A 476 22.94 -13.89 9.68
C TYR A 476 22.79 -12.50 9.09
N VAL A 477 22.53 -11.53 9.96
CA VAL A 477 22.47 -10.10 9.61
C VAL A 477 23.39 -9.31 10.53
N LYS A 478 24.01 -8.23 10.04
CA LYS A 478 24.92 -7.44 10.89
C LYS A 478 24.10 -6.59 11.87
N LYS A 479 24.56 -6.49 13.12
CA LYS A 479 23.91 -5.64 14.13
C LYS A 479 23.91 -4.16 13.77
N SER A 480 24.93 -3.71 13.02
CA SER A 480 25.06 -2.34 12.51
C SER A 480 23.97 -1.97 11.52
N ASP A 481 23.30 -2.96 10.92
CA ASP A 481 22.31 -2.70 9.86
C ASP A 481 20.89 -2.58 10.44
N ILE A 482 20.71 -2.95 11.71
CA ILE A 482 19.43 -2.88 12.44
C ILE A 482 19.38 -1.66 13.37
N ARG A 483 20.54 -1.23 13.88
CA ARG A 483 20.64 -0.17 14.89
C ARG A 483 20.95 1.17 14.22
N GLU A 484 19.98 1.76 13.52
CA GLU A 484 20.06 3.13 13.01
C GLU A 484 18.75 3.89 13.15
#